data_AF-A0A955DAC0-F1
#
_entry.id   AF-A0A955DAC0-F1
#
_cell.length_a   1.000
_cell.length_b   1.000
_cell.length_c   1.000
_cell.angle_alpha   90.00
_cell.angle_beta   90.00
_cell.angle_gamma   90.00
#
_symmetry.space_group_name_H-M   'P 1'
#
loop_
_entity.id
_entity.type
_entity.pdbx_description
1 polymer ?
#
loop_
_entity_poly.entity_id
_entity_poly.type
_entity_poly.pdbx_seq_one_letter_code
_entity_poly.pdbx_strand_id
1 'polypeptide(L)'
;AMVTARQAWQFSLLPLRFSGDELVVCSTQTQLARAMRFAAWRMPLATRFVLASPARLGEALARHYPMSGMRAEDVGGAVGIGSRSVSGEIGDYDLHELE
;
A
#
# COMPACT_ATOMS: atom_id res chain seq x y z
N ALA A 1 8.89 -5.27 -10.53
CA ALA A 1 8.17 -4.02 -10.21
C ALA A 1 8.39 -3.68 -8.74
N MET A 2 8.50 -2.40 -8.38
CA MET A 2 8.75 -1.96 -6.99
C MET A 2 7.61 -2.34 -6.03
N VAL A 3 6.38 -2.33 -6.54
CA VAL A 3 5.16 -2.74 -5.84
C VAL A 3 4.37 -3.66 -6.77
N THR A 4 3.88 -4.78 -6.23
CA THR A 4 2.96 -5.69 -6.95
C THR A 4 1.52 -5.18 -6.85
N ALA A 5 0.64 -5.63 -7.75
CA ALA A 5 -0.79 -5.27 -7.66
C ALA A 5 -1.38 -5.61 -6.29
N ARG A 6 -1.05 -6.80 -5.75
CA ARG A 6 -1.52 -7.22 -4.41
C ARG A 6 -1.10 -6.24 -3.32
N GLN A 7 0.17 -5.84 -3.33
CA GLN A 7 0.69 -4.89 -2.34
C GLN A 7 0.05 -3.51 -2.51
N ALA A 8 -0.13 -3.04 -3.75
CA ALA A 8 -0.76 -1.75 -4.04
C ALA A 8 -2.18 -1.68 -3.46
N TRP A 9 -2.97 -2.76 -3.65
CA TRP A 9 -4.30 -2.89 -3.06
C TRP A 9 -4.27 -3.06 -1.55
N GLN A 10 -3.51 -4.03 -1.04
CA GLN A 10 -3.45 -4.37 0.38
C GLN A 10 -3.00 -3.19 1.25
N PHE A 11 -2.05 -2.39 0.78
CA PHE A 11 -1.51 -1.25 1.51
C PHE A 11 -2.05 0.10 1.02
N SER A 12 -3.01 0.09 0.09
CA SER A 12 -3.64 1.29 -0.47
C SER A 12 -2.61 2.36 -0.83
N LEU A 13 -1.69 1.99 -1.73
CA LEU A 13 -0.64 2.90 -2.19
C LEU A 13 -0.35 2.73 -3.69
N LEU A 14 0.00 3.86 -4.32
CA LEU A 14 0.33 3.93 -5.74
C LEU A 14 1.63 4.73 -5.93
N PRO A 15 2.72 4.10 -6.39
CA PRO A 15 3.91 4.83 -6.82
C PRO A 15 3.56 5.72 -8.02
N LEU A 16 3.91 7.01 -7.97
CA LEU A 16 3.59 7.96 -9.04
C LEU A 16 4.81 8.26 -9.92
N ARG A 17 5.88 8.76 -9.30
CA ARG A 17 7.10 9.21 -10.00
C ARG A 17 8.26 9.37 -9.03
N PHE A 18 9.46 9.47 -9.58
CA PHE A 18 10.63 9.98 -8.86
C PHE A 18 10.67 11.51 -8.88
N SER A 19 11.16 12.11 -7.80
CA SER A 19 11.39 13.54 -7.65
C SER A 19 12.75 13.73 -6.99
N GLY A 20 13.81 13.76 -7.80
CA GLY A 20 15.17 13.60 -7.29
C GLY A 20 15.36 12.18 -6.76
N ASP A 21 15.90 12.07 -5.55
CA ASP A 21 16.18 10.78 -4.91
C ASP A 21 14.99 10.22 -4.11
N GLU A 22 13.83 10.89 -4.16
CA GLU A 22 12.61 10.46 -3.48
C GLU A 22 11.59 9.87 -4.44
N LEU A 23 10.90 8.82 -3.99
CA LEU A 23 9.72 8.30 -4.64
C LEU A 23 8.47 9.02 -4.13
N VAL A 24 7.70 9.62 -5.02
CA VAL A 24 6.37 10.16 -4.70
C VAL A 24 5.35 9.03 -4.73
N VAL A 25 4.64 8.83 -3.62
CA VAL A 25 3.65 7.77 -3.43
C VAL A 25 2.31 8.39 -3.07
N CYS A 26 1.23 7.94 -3.71
CA CYS A 26 -0.13 8.32 -3.36
C CYS A 26 -0.76 7.32 -2.39
N SER A 27 -1.48 7.81 -1.38
CA SER A 27 -2.33 7.00 -0.48
C SER A 27 -3.56 7.80 -0.03
N THR A 28 -4.35 7.27 0.89
CA THR A 28 -5.46 8.00 1.53
C THR A 28 -5.10 8.40 2.96
N GLN A 29 -5.79 9.41 3.50
CA GLN A 29 -5.60 9.81 4.90
C GLN A 29 -5.81 8.65 5.89
N THR A 30 -6.80 7.79 5.64
CA THR A 30 -7.16 6.67 6.53
C THR A 30 -6.18 5.50 6.45
N GLN A 31 -5.51 5.31 5.31
CA GLN A 31 -4.56 4.21 5.10
C GLN A 31 -3.09 4.64 5.20
N LEU A 32 -2.83 5.95 5.36
CA LEU A 32 -1.49 6.53 5.35
C LEU A 32 -0.53 5.84 6.33
N ALA A 33 -0.93 5.64 7.58
CA ALA A 33 -0.07 5.01 8.59
C ALA A 33 0.36 3.59 8.18
N ARG A 34 -0.56 2.81 7.60
CA ARG A 34 -0.29 1.47 7.09
C ARG A 34 0.61 1.51 5.84
N ALA A 35 0.34 2.43 4.92
CA ALA A 35 1.14 2.62 3.72
C ALA A 35 2.58 3.06 4.04
N MET A 36 2.76 3.96 5.02
CA MET A 36 4.06 4.41 5.50
C MET A 36 4.88 3.27 6.12
N ARG A 37 4.26 2.43 6.96
CA ARG A 37 4.94 1.25 7.53
C ARG A 37 5.42 0.30 6.45
N PHE A 38 4.58 0.01 5.46
CA PHE A 38 4.98 -0.81 4.32
C PHE A 38 6.13 -0.17 3.54
N ALA A 39 6.06 1.14 3.27
CA ALA A 39 7.10 1.85 2.54
C ALA A 39 8.44 1.83 3.28
N ALA A 40 8.44 2.10 4.59
CA ALA A 40 9.65 2.09 5.41
C ALA A 40 10.35 0.73 5.41
N TRP A 41 9.59 -0.36 5.36
CA TRP A 41 10.15 -1.71 5.32
C TRP A 41 10.56 -2.16 3.92
N ARG A 42 9.78 -1.80 2.89
CA ARG A 42 9.90 -2.41 1.56
C ARG A 42 10.62 -1.54 0.53
N MET A 43 10.65 -0.23 0.72
CA MET A 43 11.18 0.71 -0.25
C MET A 43 12.64 1.02 0.06
N PRO A 44 13.56 0.85 -0.90
CA PRO A 44 14.97 1.18 -0.69
C PRO A 44 15.27 2.69 -0.77
N LEU A 45 14.25 3.52 -0.98
CA LEU A 45 14.36 4.95 -1.25
C LEU A 45 13.44 5.72 -0.31
N ALA A 46 13.82 6.96 0.02
CA ALA A 46 12.96 7.87 0.75
C ALA A 46 11.63 8.09 -0.01
N THR A 47 10.51 8.05 0.71
CA THR A 47 9.18 8.17 0.12
C THR A 47 8.46 9.42 0.60
N ARG A 48 8.02 10.27 -0.35
CA ARG A 48 7.12 11.39 -0.08
C ARG A 48 5.69 10.98 -0.36
N PHE A 49 4.80 11.12 0.62
CA PHE A 49 3.40 10.79 0.46
C PHE A 49 2.56 11.99 0.02
N VAL A 50 1.69 11.77 -0.96
CA VAL A 50 0.59 12.66 -1.33
C VAL A 50 -0.74 11.97 -1.05
N LEU A 51 -1.73 12.74 -0.60
CA LEU A 51 -3.03 12.19 -0.22
C LEU A 51 -4.05 12.42 -1.32
N ALA A 52 -4.83 11.38 -1.58
CA ALA A 52 -6.01 11.44 -2.43
C ALA A 52 -7.24 10.98 -1.65
N SER A 53 -8.43 11.31 -2.18
CA SER A 53 -9.66 10.67 -1.70
C SER A 53 -9.63 9.17 -2.00
N PRO A 54 -10.30 8.33 -1.19
CA PRO A 54 -10.36 6.89 -1.43
C PRO A 54 -10.86 6.53 -2.83
N ALA A 55 -11.91 7.21 -3.31
CA ALA A 55 -12.45 6.99 -4.65
C ALA A 55 -11.40 7.24 -5.75
N ARG A 56 -10.63 8.33 -5.67
CA ARG A 56 -9.59 8.64 -6.66
C ARG A 56 -8.44 7.65 -6.64
N LEU A 57 -8.01 7.22 -5.45
CA LEU A 57 -6.97 6.20 -5.35
C LEU A 57 -7.47 4.85 -5.88
N GLY A 58 -8.71 4.47 -5.56
CA GLY A 58 -9.34 3.24 -6.05
C GLY A 58 -9.46 3.20 -7.58
N GLU A 59 -9.91 4.28 -8.20
CA GLU A 59 -9.93 4.42 -9.66
C GLU A 59 -8.54 4.22 -10.27
N ALA A 60 -7.52 4.83 -9.65
CA ALA A 60 -6.14 4.73 -10.12
C ALA A 60 -5.57 3.32 -9.94
N LEU A 61 -5.85 2.65 -8.81
CA LEU A 61 -5.43 1.27 -8.57
C LEU A 61 -6.10 0.29 -9.53
N ALA A 62 -7.40 0.44 -9.80
CA ALA A 62 -8.10 -0.39 -10.77
C ALA A 62 -7.50 -0.27 -12.18
N ARG A 63 -7.07 0.94 -12.56
CA ARG A 63 -6.44 1.21 -13.87
C ARG A 63 -5.01 0.68 -13.96
N HIS A 64 -4.18 0.94 -12.96
CA HIS A 64 -2.73 0.70 -13.04
C HIS A 64 -2.28 -0.62 -12.41
N TYR A 65 -3.08 -1.19 -11.51
CA TYR A 65 -2.85 -2.44 -10.81
C TYR A 65 -4.10 -3.33 -10.85
N PRO A 66 -4.60 -3.72 -12.04
CA PRO A 66 -5.80 -4.52 -12.14
C PRO A 66 -5.65 -5.84 -11.36
N MET A 67 -6.66 -6.15 -10.54
CA MET A 67 -6.69 -7.37 -9.74
C MET A 67 -8.13 -7.91 -9.69
N SER A 68 -8.30 -9.18 -10.05
CA SER A 68 -9.61 -9.83 -10.03
C SER A 68 -10.25 -9.76 -8.64
N GLY A 69 -11.50 -9.30 -8.58
CA GLY A 69 -12.25 -9.16 -7.33
C GLY A 69 -11.96 -7.90 -6.53
N MET A 70 -11.06 -7.02 -6.98
CA MET A 70 -10.86 -5.69 -6.41
C MET A 70 -11.49 -4.61 -7.30
N ARG A 71 -12.19 -3.68 -6.67
CA ARG A 71 -12.87 -2.55 -7.29
C ARG A 71 -12.44 -1.24 -6.65
N ALA A 72 -12.65 -0.13 -7.34
CA ALA A 72 -12.30 1.20 -6.83
C ALA A 72 -12.93 1.50 -5.46
N GLU A 73 -14.11 0.94 -5.19
CA GLU A 73 -14.85 1.13 -3.94
C GLU A 73 -14.21 0.40 -2.74
N ASP A 74 -13.29 -0.54 -2.97
CA ASP A 74 -12.65 -1.30 -1.89
C ASP A 74 -11.57 -0.49 -1.16
N VAL A 75 -11.17 0.66 -1.71
CA VAL A 75 -10.23 1.58 -1.05
C VAL A 75 -10.95 2.40 0.00
N GLY A 76 -10.44 2.40 1.23
CA GLY A 76 -10.95 3.24 2.32
C GLY A 76 -12.10 2.60 3.12
N GLY A 77 -12.62 1.46 2.70
CA GLY A 77 -13.40 0.59 3.58
C GLY A 77 -12.56 0.19 4.79
N ALA A 78 -13.18 0.04 5.96
CA ALA A 78 -12.54 -0.62 7.10
C ALA A 78 -12.15 -2.04 6.64
N VAL A 79 -10.88 -2.22 6.25
CA VAL A 79 -10.29 -3.52 6.00
C VAL A 79 -10.25 -4.25 7.34
N GLY A 80 -11.39 -4.83 7.73
CA GLY A 80 -11.59 -5.36 9.08
C GLY A 80 -12.91 -6.06 9.35
N ILE A 81 -13.98 -5.90 8.57
CA ILE A 81 -15.29 -6.54 8.88
C ILE A 81 -15.74 -7.58 7.82
N GLY A 82 -14.93 -7.88 6.81
CA GLY A 82 -15.32 -8.88 5.79
C GLY A 82 -14.24 -9.47 4.91
N SER A 83 -12.96 -9.15 5.15
CA SER A 83 -11.86 -9.87 4.48
C SER A 83 -11.66 -11.19 5.20
N ARG A 84 -11.80 -12.32 4.50
CA ARG A 84 -11.35 -13.62 5.01
C ARG A 84 -9.99 -13.43 5.67
N SER A 85 -9.94 -13.63 6.98
CA SER A 85 -8.70 -13.76 7.73
C SER A 85 -7.91 -14.88 7.06
N VAL A 86 -6.89 -14.53 6.29
CA VAL A 86 -5.79 -15.47 6.08
C VAL A 86 -5.05 -15.45 7.40
N SER A 87 -5.46 -16.36 8.29
CA SER A 87 -4.67 -16.79 9.44
C SER A 87 -3.47 -17.55 8.87
N GLY A 88 -2.50 -16.78 8.36
CA GLY A 88 -1.15 -17.27 8.15
C GLY A 88 -0.39 -16.83 9.38
N GLU A 89 0.24 -17.78 10.05
CA GLU A 89 1.15 -17.51 11.16
C GLU A 89 2.10 -16.38 10.74
N ILE A 90 2.18 -15.34 11.56
CA ILE A 90 3.27 -14.37 11.48
C ILE A 90 4.48 -15.19 11.92
N GLY A 91 5.10 -15.89 10.96
CA GLY A 91 6.40 -16.49 11.14
C GLY A 91 7.34 -15.37 11.53
N ASP A 92 7.67 -15.37 12.81
CA ASP A 92 8.93 -14.93 13.41
C ASP A 92 9.69 -13.93 12.52
N TYR A 93 9.31 -12.65 12.62
CA TYR A 93 10.27 -11.61 12.25
C TYR A 93 11.31 -11.63 13.37
N ASP A 94 12.36 -12.42 13.13
CA ASP A 94 13.56 -12.43 13.95
C ASP A 94 14.11 -11.01 14.01
N LEU A 95 13.85 -10.35 15.15
CA LEU A 95 14.28 -8.99 15.45
C LEU A 95 15.71 -8.95 15.99
N HIS A 96 16.45 -10.06 15.91
CA HIS A 96 17.83 -10.16 16.34
C HIS A 96 18.80 -10.20 15.17
N GLU A 97 18.87 -9.11 14.38
CA GLU A 97 20.09 -8.85 13.59
C GLU A 97 20.19 -7.35 13.29
N LEU A 98 20.53 -6.59 14.34
CA LEU A 98 21.14 -5.27 14.25
C LEU A 98 22.30 -5.21 15.26
N GLU A 99 23.41 -5.85 14.89
CA GLU A 99 24.77 -5.46 15.31
C GLU A 99 25.62 -5.19 14.06
#